data_AF-A0A9P1ITS4-F1
#
_entry.id   AF-A0A9P1ITS4-F1
#
_cell.length_a   1.000
_cell.length_b   1.000
_cell.length_c   1.000
_cell.angle_alpha   90.00
_cell.angle_beta   90.00
_cell.angle_gamma   90.00
#
_symmetry.space_group_name_H-M   'P 1'
#
loop_
_entity.id
_entity.type
_entity.pdbx_description
1 polymer ?
#
loop_
_entity_poly.entity_id
_entity_poly.type
_entity_poly.pdbx_seq_one_letter_code
_entity_poly.pdbx_strand_id
1 'polypeptide(L)'
;MITRKNQDTVVVINRNEYFADPKVQIDISKYKEPGPKFPDGSINWQCPCMAGGSLVSHRCGNFFRELYICMKSDESKDASVKCPNQFVNWAACMQNMSAEKREMMRKAMTETTTS
;
A
#
# COMPACT_ATOMS: atom_id res chain seq x y z
N MET A 1 6.61 12.75 -34.65
CA MET A 1 5.58 11.94 -35.34
C MET A 1 4.94 10.98 -34.33
N ILE A 2 3.61 10.91 -34.22
CA ILE A 2 2.91 9.96 -33.35
C ILE A 2 2.24 8.90 -34.22
N THR A 3 2.54 7.64 -33.97
CA THR A 3 1.97 6.51 -34.73
C THR A 3 1.29 5.55 -33.75
N ARG A 4 0.07 5.08 -34.06
CA ARG A 4 -0.62 4.05 -33.27
C ARG A 4 -0.53 2.70 -33.99
N LYS A 5 -0.05 1.68 -33.30
CA LYS A 5 0.03 0.31 -33.83
C LYS A 5 -0.41 -0.66 -32.73
N ASN A 6 -1.46 -1.44 -32.95
CA ASN A 6 -1.94 -2.49 -32.03
C ASN A 6 -1.91 -2.09 -30.54
N GLN A 7 -2.65 -1.05 -30.16
CA GLN A 7 -2.75 -0.46 -28.81
C GLN A 7 -1.52 0.34 -28.33
N ASP A 8 -0.37 0.19 -28.98
CA ASP A 8 0.83 0.97 -28.68
C ASP A 8 0.78 2.36 -29.33
N THR A 9 1.27 3.35 -28.59
CA THR A 9 1.47 4.72 -29.09
C THR A 9 2.97 4.97 -29.17
N VAL A 10 3.49 5.04 -30.40
CA VAL A 10 4.90 5.30 -30.67
C VAL A 10 5.06 6.79 -30.93
N VAL A 11 5.85 7.47 -30.08
CA VAL A 11 6.18 8.88 -30.24
C VAL A 11 7.63 8.99 -30.71
N VAL A 12 7.81 9.42 -31.96
CA VAL A 12 9.12 9.70 -32.55
C VAL A 12 9.39 11.20 -32.42
N ILE A 13 10.39 11.55 -31.61
CA ILE A 13 10.89 12.92 -31.46
C ILE A 13 12.34 13.00 -31.93
N ASN A 14 12.73 14.15 -32.48
CA ASN A 14 14.13 14.40 -32.80
C ASN A 14 14.91 14.91 -31.55
N ARG A 15 16.24 14.97 -31.65
CA ARG A 15 17.11 15.40 -30.54
C ARG A 15 16.76 16.80 -30.01
N ASN A 16 16.39 17.74 -30.88
CA ASN A 16 16.09 19.11 -30.45
C ASN A 16 14.74 19.18 -29.73
N GLU A 17 13.77 18.36 -30.14
CA GLU A 17 12.46 18.24 -29.49
C GLU A 17 12.54 17.54 -28.13
N TYR A 18 13.56 16.72 -27.88
CA TYR A 18 13.79 16.08 -26.57
C TYR A 18 14.12 17.09 -25.47
N PHE A 19 14.84 18.16 -25.80
CA PHE A 19 15.26 19.19 -24.84
C PHE A 19 14.28 20.37 -24.74
N ALA A 20 13.24 20.39 -25.57
CA ALA A 20 12.18 21.40 -25.52
C ALA A 20 11.02 20.92 -24.64
N ASP A 21 10.15 21.85 -24.24
CA ASP A 21 8.92 21.48 -23.55
C ASP A 21 8.10 20.47 -24.38
N PRO A 22 7.59 19.39 -23.76
CA PRO A 22 6.89 18.35 -24.48
C PRO A 22 5.64 18.91 -25.17
N LYS A 23 5.64 18.90 -26.50
CA LYS A 23 4.45 19.28 -27.30
C LYS A 23 3.39 18.18 -27.36
N VAL A 24 3.73 16.97 -26.92
CA VAL A 24 2.86 15.79 -26.97
C VAL A 24 2.31 15.50 -25.57
N GLN A 25 0.99 15.54 -25.44
CA GLN A 25 0.31 15.04 -24.25
C GLN A 25 0.01 13.55 -24.46
N ILE A 26 0.65 12.71 -23.65
CA ILE A 26 0.37 11.27 -23.61
C ILE A 26 -0.74 11.06 -22.58
N ASP A 27 -1.85 10.49 -23.02
CA ASP A 27 -2.87 10.02 -22.09
C ASP A 27 -2.34 8.80 -21.33
N ILE A 28 -1.86 9.06 -20.10
CA ILE A 28 -1.36 8.04 -19.17
C ILE A 28 -2.47 7.44 -18.31
N SER A 29 -3.72 7.93 -18.42
CA SER A 29 -4.83 7.43 -17.59
C SER A 29 -5.06 5.93 -17.79
N LYS A 30 -4.81 5.42 -19.01
CA LYS A 30 -4.84 4.00 -19.36
C LYS A 30 -3.78 3.13 -18.69
N TYR A 31 -2.72 3.73 -18.14
CA TYR A 31 -1.65 3.05 -17.41
C TYR A 31 -1.71 3.31 -15.91
N LYS A 32 -2.75 4.01 -15.43
CA LYS A 32 -2.91 4.25 -14.01
C LYS A 32 -3.19 2.93 -13.31
N GLU A 33 -2.25 2.49 -12.49
CA GLU A 33 -2.42 1.26 -11.75
C GLU A 33 -3.63 1.34 -10.81
N PRO A 34 -4.34 0.22 -10.58
CA PRO A 34 -5.45 0.18 -9.64
C PRO A 34 -4.98 0.60 -8.25
N GLY A 35 -5.78 1.42 -7.57
CA GLY A 35 -5.52 1.83 -6.20
C GLY A 35 -5.62 0.67 -5.20
N PRO A 36 -5.56 0.94 -3.88
CA PRO A 36 -5.63 -0.08 -2.84
C PRO A 36 -6.96 -0.86 -2.78
N LYS A 37 -8.01 -0.37 -3.44
CA LYS A 37 -9.32 -1.01 -3.50
C LYS A 37 -9.78 -1.11 -4.96
N PHE A 38 -10.38 -2.24 -5.29
CA PHE A 38 -11.08 -2.43 -6.56
C PHE A 38 -12.49 -1.82 -6.51
N PRO A 39 -13.15 -1.59 -7.67
CA PRO A 39 -14.52 -1.06 -7.72
C PRO A 39 -15.57 -1.91 -7.00
N ASP A 40 -15.32 -3.22 -6.84
CA ASP A 40 -16.18 -4.14 -6.09
C ASP A 40 -16.01 -4.04 -4.55
N GLY A 41 -15.08 -3.20 -4.09
CA GLY A 41 -14.77 -2.99 -2.67
C GLY A 41 -13.77 -3.98 -2.07
N SER A 42 -13.28 -4.95 -2.86
CA SER A 42 -12.20 -5.86 -2.48
C SER A 42 -10.85 -5.12 -2.44
N ILE A 43 -9.89 -5.67 -1.69
CA ILE A 43 -8.59 -5.04 -1.45
C ILE A 43 -7.61 -5.50 -2.54
N ASN A 44 -6.97 -4.55 -3.21
CA ASN A 44 -5.88 -4.81 -4.15
C ASN A 44 -4.58 -5.07 -3.40
N TRP A 45 -4.36 -6.30 -2.94
CA TRP A 45 -3.16 -6.70 -2.20
C TRP A 45 -1.85 -6.53 -2.97
N GLN A 46 -1.90 -6.34 -4.29
CA GLN A 46 -0.74 -6.13 -5.16
C GLN A 46 -0.47 -4.64 -5.43
N CYS A 47 -1.25 -3.72 -4.86
CA CYS A 47 -1.04 -2.29 -4.99
C CYS A 47 0.42 -1.92 -4.66
N PRO A 48 1.10 -1.07 -5.47
CA PRO A 48 2.43 -0.55 -5.13
C PRO A 48 2.49 0.10 -3.75
N CYS A 49 1.38 0.70 -3.32
CA CYS A 49 1.21 1.28 -1.98
C CYS A 49 1.41 0.26 -0.84
N MET A 50 1.16 -1.03 -1.09
CA MET A 50 1.44 -2.13 -0.17
C MET A 50 2.74 -2.87 -0.57
N ALA A 51 3.71 -2.12 -1.07
CA ALA A 51 4.99 -2.61 -1.59
C ALA A 51 4.82 -3.74 -2.64
N GLY A 52 3.84 -3.57 -3.55
CA GLY A 52 3.56 -4.55 -4.60
C GLY A 52 3.10 -5.91 -4.06
N GLY A 53 2.52 -5.94 -2.85
CA GLY A 53 2.13 -7.16 -2.16
C GLY A 53 3.24 -7.84 -1.36
N SER A 54 4.44 -7.26 -1.29
CA SER A 54 5.53 -7.81 -0.48
C SER A 54 5.17 -7.86 1.01
N LEU A 55 4.40 -6.90 1.52
CA LEU A 55 3.95 -6.88 2.92
C LEU A 55 3.05 -8.06 3.27
N VAL A 56 2.18 -8.46 2.35
CA VAL A 56 1.25 -9.58 2.55
C VAL A 56 1.89 -10.94 2.26
N SER A 57 2.93 -10.97 1.43
CA SER A 57 3.70 -12.19 1.13
C SER A 57 4.81 -12.45 2.13
N HIS A 58 5.10 -11.49 3.02
CA HIS A 58 6.07 -11.65 4.10
C HIS A 58 5.65 -12.74 5.10
N ARG A 59 6.61 -13.29 5.86
CA ARG A 59 6.34 -14.27 6.95
C ARG A 59 5.35 -13.78 8.00
N CYS A 60 5.20 -12.46 8.14
CA CYS A 60 4.25 -11.79 9.04
C CYS A 60 3.01 -11.24 8.32
N GLY A 61 2.81 -11.58 7.04
CA GLY A 61 1.80 -10.98 6.17
C GLY A 61 0.36 -11.32 6.56
N ASN A 62 0.13 -12.42 7.27
CA ASN A 62 -1.18 -12.73 7.86
C ASN A 62 -1.59 -11.66 8.89
N PHE A 63 -0.69 -11.26 9.79
CA PHE A 63 -0.96 -10.20 10.76
C PHE A 63 -1.13 -8.83 10.10
N PHE A 64 -0.37 -8.57 9.02
CA PHE A 64 -0.53 -7.34 8.24
C PHE A 64 -1.93 -7.24 7.62
N ARG A 65 -2.46 -8.33 7.05
CA ARG A 65 -3.83 -8.36 6.48
C ARG A 65 -4.87 -7.99 7.53
N GLU A 66 -4.79 -8.57 8.73
CA GLU A 66 -5.71 -8.26 9.84
C GLU A 66 -5.63 -6.80 10.26
N LEU A 67 -4.41 -6.26 10.38
CA LEU A 67 -4.18 -4.86 10.72
C LEU A 67 -4.76 -3.92 9.65
N TYR A 68 -4.48 -4.19 8.38
CA TYR A 68 -4.93 -3.37 7.26
C TYR A 68 -6.46 -3.37 7.13
N ILE A 69 -7.11 -4.53 7.34
CA ILE A 69 -8.58 -4.62 7.36
C ILE A 69 -9.16 -3.81 8.52
N CYS A 70 -8.56 -3.89 9.71
CA CYS A 70 -9.00 -3.11 10.86
C CYS A 70 -8.87 -1.59 10.62
N MET A 71 -7.82 -1.16 9.92
CA MET A 71 -7.62 0.25 9.57
C MET A 71 -8.63 0.79 8.54
N LYS A 72 -9.29 -0.07 7.76
CA LYS A 72 -10.16 0.32 6.63
C LYS A 72 -11.29 1.31 6.97
N SER A 73 -11.76 1.35 8.21
CA SER A 73 -12.95 2.14 8.61
C SER A 73 -12.72 3.63 8.87
N ASP A 74 -11.46 4.10 9.00
CA ASP A 74 -11.09 5.44 9.48
C ASP A 74 -9.56 5.59 9.36
N GLU A 75 -9.11 6.41 8.40
CA GLU A 75 -7.70 6.64 8.09
C GLU A 75 -7.09 7.82 8.90
N SER A 76 -7.89 8.47 9.75
CA SER A 76 -7.44 9.67 10.49
C SER A 76 -6.57 9.36 11.71
N LYS A 77 -6.57 8.10 12.18
CA LYS A 77 -5.85 7.66 13.38
C LYS A 77 -4.81 6.61 13.05
N ASP A 78 -3.69 6.68 13.77
CA ASP A 78 -2.63 5.69 13.67
C ASP A 78 -3.09 4.26 14.00
N ALA A 79 -2.45 3.30 13.34
CA ALA A 79 -2.72 1.87 13.48
C ALA A 79 -2.63 1.38 14.93
N SER A 80 -1.67 1.92 15.69
CA SER A 80 -1.42 1.62 17.09
C SER A 80 -2.55 2.03 18.02
N VAL A 81 -3.26 3.11 17.69
CA VAL A 81 -4.37 3.65 18.49
C VAL A 81 -5.68 2.96 18.12
N LYS A 82 -5.92 2.79 16.83
CA LYS A 82 -7.19 2.27 16.32
C LYS A 82 -7.30 0.75 16.42
N CYS A 83 -6.21 0.06 16.14
CA CYS A 83 -6.15 -1.39 16.01
C CYS A 83 -5.01 -1.95 16.88
N PRO A 84 -4.95 -1.61 18.18
CA PRO A 84 -3.79 -1.90 19.02
C PRO A 84 -3.45 -3.39 19.05
N ASN A 85 -4.46 -4.26 19.11
CA ASN A 85 -4.26 -5.71 19.13
C ASN A 85 -3.64 -6.25 17.83
N GLN A 86 -4.15 -5.83 16.68
CA GLN A 86 -3.66 -6.23 15.37
C GLN A 86 -2.26 -5.63 15.12
N PHE A 87 -2.04 -4.40 15.56
CA PHE A 87 -0.76 -3.73 15.47
C PHE A 87 0.31 -4.47 16.25
N VAL A 88 0.02 -4.86 17.50
CA VAL A 88 0.94 -5.63 18.34
C VAL A 88 1.26 -6.99 17.72
N ASN A 89 0.28 -7.67 17.12
CA ASN A 89 0.53 -8.95 16.44
C ASN A 89 1.51 -8.79 15.28
N TRP A 90 1.30 -7.78 14.44
CA TRP A 90 2.16 -7.50 13.31
C TRP A 90 3.56 -7.06 13.75
N ALA A 91 3.64 -6.08 14.65
CA ALA A 91 4.90 -5.54 15.16
C ALA A 91 5.73 -6.60 15.89
N ALA A 92 5.10 -7.43 16.74
CA ALA A 92 5.79 -8.50 17.45
C ALA A 92 6.36 -9.56 16.50
N CYS A 93 5.63 -9.90 15.42
CA CYS A 93 6.14 -10.82 14.41
C CYS A 93 7.34 -10.22 13.65
N MET A 94 7.22 -8.96 13.22
CA MET A 94 8.28 -8.26 12.47
C MET A 94 9.57 -8.12 13.30
N GLN A 95 9.44 -7.87 14.60
CA GLN A 95 10.56 -7.75 15.53
C GLN A 95 11.00 -9.08 16.16
N ASN A 96 10.37 -10.20 15.78
CA ASN A 96 10.63 -11.54 16.30
C ASN A 96 10.62 -11.60 17.85
N MET A 97 9.61 -10.98 18.45
CA MET A 97 9.48 -10.92 19.91
C MET A 97 9.08 -12.27 20.51
N SER A 98 9.48 -12.49 21.78
CA SER A 98 8.95 -13.59 22.58
C SER A 98 7.47 -13.36 22.91
N ALA A 99 6.76 -14.44 23.28
CA ALA A 99 5.37 -14.35 23.69
C ALA A 99 5.17 -13.41 24.89
N GLU A 100 6.08 -13.44 25.86
CA GLU A 100 6.07 -12.55 27.03
C GLU A 100 6.18 -11.08 26.62
N LYS A 101 7.16 -10.74 25.76
CA LYS A 101 7.35 -9.36 25.28
C LYS A 101 6.15 -8.87 24.46
N ARG A 102 5.56 -9.74 23.64
CA ARG A 102 4.34 -9.42 22.88
C ARG A 102 3.18 -9.09 23.82
N GLU A 103 3.01 -9.82 24.92
CA GLU A 103 1.93 -9.59 25.86
C GLU A 103 2.15 -8.33 26.71
N MET A 104 3.38 -8.05 27.10
CA MET A 104 3.74 -6.77 27.72
C MET A 104 3.40 -5.58 26.82
N MET A 105 3.77 -5.67 25.53
CA MET A 105 3.43 -4.66 24.53
C MET A 105 1.91 -4.51 24.36
N ARG A 106 1.17 -5.62 24.34
CA ARG A 106 -0.30 -5.59 24.26
C ARG A 106 -0.90 -4.78 25.38
N LYS A 107 -0.58 -5.11 26.63
CA LYS A 107 -1.11 -4.42 27.82
C LYS A 107 -0.83 -2.92 27.77
N ALA A 108 0.43 -2.54 27.50
CA ALA A 108 0.84 -1.15 27.42
C ALA A 108 0.07 -0.34 26.37
N MET A 109 -0.24 -0.94 25.22
CA MET A 109 -0.92 -0.26 24.11
C MET A 109 -2.45 -0.26 24.24
N THR A 110 -3.05 -1.27 24.88
CA THR A 110 -4.51 -1.33 25.04
C THR A 110 -4.99 -0.52 26.25
N GLU A 111 -4.20 -0.45 27.33
CA GLU A 111 -4.59 0.28 28.55
C GLU A 111 -4.59 1.81 28.34
N THR A 112 -3.71 2.32 27.46
CA THR A 112 -3.64 3.74 27.08
C THR A 112 -4.81 4.22 26.21
N THR A 113 -5.66 3.31 25.71
CA THR A 113 -6.83 3.68 24.87
C THR A 113 -8.10 3.91 25.72
N THR A 114 -8.01 3.76 27.04
CA THR A 114 -9.15 3.80 27.99
C THR A 114 -9.28 5.11 28.79
N SER A 115 -8.63 6.20 28.37
CA SER A 115 -8.82 7.55 28.94
C SER A 115 -9.42 8.52 27.93
#